data_AF-A0A819HQN3-F1
#
_entry.id   AF-A0A819HQN3-F1
#
_cell.length_a   1.000
_cell.length_b   1.000
_cell.length_c   1.000
_cell.angle_alpha   90.00
_cell.angle_beta   90.00
_cell.angle_gamma   90.00
#
_symmetry.space_group_name_H-M   'P 1'
#
loop_
_entity.id
_entity.type
_entity.pdbx_description
1 polymer ?
#
loop_
_entity_poly.entity_id
_entity_poly.type
_entity_poly.pdbx_seq_one_letter_code
_entity_poly.pdbx_strand_id
1 'polypeptide(L)'
;MCICPTGFSGDRCELVDNTIILSFDKDIILPQQIFIYFIRMIENGPHENGTIFKTILTNEKSITIQWSYPFHVAFLDFFDKNYYLIIVHNKYKSSITIIRKITP
;
A
#
# COMPACT_ATOMS: atom_id res chain seq x y z
N MET A 1 -21.93 -7.76 12.74
CA MET A 1 -20.72 -6.99 12.45
C MET A 1 -19.53 -7.86 12.80
N CYS A 2 -18.72 -8.26 11.83
CA CYS A 2 -17.51 -9.05 12.06
C CYS A 2 -16.30 -8.12 12.19
N ILE A 3 -15.41 -8.42 13.14
CA ILE A 3 -14.10 -7.76 13.25
C ILE A 3 -13.10 -8.73 12.65
N CYS A 4 -12.50 -8.36 11.51
CA CYS A 4 -11.56 -9.24 10.84
C CYS A 4 -10.15 -9.12 11.40
N PRO A 5 -9.40 -10.24 11.45
CA PRO A 5 -7.99 -10.20 11.78
C PRO A 5 -7.21 -9.45 10.69
N THR A 6 -6.06 -8.89 11.05
CA THR A 6 -5.17 -8.19 10.11
C THR A 6 -4.84 -9.06 8.89
N GLY A 7 -5.04 -8.52 7.70
CA GLY A 7 -4.80 -9.23 6.44
C GLY A 7 -6.02 -9.98 5.89
N PHE A 8 -7.18 -9.84 6.52
CA PHE A 8 -8.43 -10.43 6.07
C PHE A 8 -9.57 -9.41 6.05
N SER A 9 -10.50 -9.57 5.10
CA SER A 9 -11.65 -8.71 4.88
C SER A 9 -12.86 -9.49 4.36
N GLY A 10 -13.99 -8.79 4.14
CA GLY A 10 -15.27 -9.40 3.76
C GLY A 10 -16.24 -9.55 4.93
N ASP A 11 -17.46 -9.98 4.62
CA ASP A 11 -18.55 -10.07 5.61
C ASP A 11 -18.28 -11.12 6.69
N ARG A 12 -17.47 -12.13 6.35
CA ARG A 12 -17.05 -13.26 7.20
C ARG A 12 -15.53 -13.39 7.27
N CYS A 13 -14.78 -12.36 6.89
CA CYS A 13 -13.31 -12.37 6.84
C CYS A 13 -12.75 -13.44 5.88
N GLU A 14 -13.50 -13.74 4.82
CA GLU A 14 -13.20 -14.77 3.83
C GLU A 14 -12.24 -14.30 2.73
N LEU A 15 -12.04 -13.00 2.61
CA LEU A 15 -11.16 -12.40 1.60
C LEU A 15 -9.78 -12.17 2.20
N VAL A 16 -8.74 -12.63 1.49
CA VAL A 16 -7.35 -12.35 1.85
C VAL A 16 -6.94 -11.02 1.24
N ASP A 17 -6.45 -10.12 2.08
CA ASP A 17 -6.01 -8.80 1.66
C ASP A 17 -4.75 -8.87 0.78
N ASN A 18 -4.54 -7.80 0.01
CA ASN A 18 -3.29 -7.63 -0.72
C ASN A 18 -2.19 -7.24 0.27
N THR A 19 -1.06 -7.94 0.19
CA THR A 19 0.12 -7.67 1.01
C THR A 19 1.14 -6.85 0.22
N ILE A 20 1.55 -5.69 0.73
CA ILE A 20 2.59 -4.86 0.14
C ILE A 20 3.75 -4.78 1.11
N ILE A 21 4.91 -5.26 0.69
CA ILE A 21 6.15 -5.24 1.46
C ILE A 21 7.07 -4.21 0.82
N LEU A 22 7.30 -3.11 1.52
CA LEU A 22 8.25 -2.07 1.11
C LEU A 22 9.52 -2.25 1.91
N SER A 23 10.65 -2.31 1.22
CA SER A 23 11.98 -2.27 1.80
C SER A 23 12.68 -0.99 1.35
N PHE A 24 13.55 -0.45 2.19
CA PHE A 24 14.19 0.84 1.94
C PHE A 24 15.69 0.65 1.74
N ASP A 25 16.24 1.31 0.72
CA ASP A 25 17.68 1.39 0.56
C ASP A 25 18.33 2.16 1.73
N LYS A 26 19.62 1.90 1.99
CA LYS A 26 20.36 2.51 3.10
C LYS A 26 20.53 4.01 2.89
N ASP A 27 20.51 4.47 1.65
CA ASP A 27 20.74 5.87 1.29
C ASP A 27 19.46 6.71 1.37
N ILE A 28 18.33 6.11 1.72
CA ILE A 28 17.06 6.82 1.93
C ILE A 28 16.96 7.30 3.37
N ILE A 29 16.72 8.60 3.54
CA ILE A 29 16.33 9.18 4.82
C ILE A 29 14.84 8.91 5.02
N LEU A 30 14.53 7.88 5.81
CA LEU A 30 13.16 7.51 6.14
C LEU A 30 12.52 8.52 7.10
N PRO A 31 11.39 9.13 6.75
CA PRO A 31 10.61 9.91 7.71
C PRO A 31 9.94 8.99 8.74
N GLN A 32 9.57 9.54 9.89
CA GLN A 32 8.80 8.80 10.91
C GLN A 32 7.38 8.46 10.46
N GLN A 33 6.85 9.20 9.48
CA GLN A 33 5.49 9.09 9.02
C GLN A 33 5.51 9.03 7.50
N ILE A 34 4.68 8.16 6.95
CA ILE A 34 4.52 8.02 5.50
C ILE A 34 3.05 7.86 5.13
N PHE A 35 2.74 8.21 3.89
CA PHE A 35 1.45 7.91 3.28
C PHE A 35 1.62 6.97 2.11
N ILE A 36 0.70 6.03 1.97
CA ILE A 36 0.57 5.21 0.79
C ILE A 36 -0.77 5.53 0.15
N TYR A 37 -0.72 6.00 -1.08
CA TYR A 37 -1.89 6.32 -1.87
C TYR A 37 -2.19 5.18 -2.83
N PHE A 38 -3.47 4.83 -2.92
CA PHE A 38 -4.01 3.82 -3.81
C PHE A 38 -4.97 4.50 -4.77
N ILE A 39 -4.81 4.27 -6.07
CA ILE A 39 -5.74 4.77 -7.08
C ILE A 39 -6.36 3.58 -7.78
N ARG A 40 -7.69 3.52 -7.77
CA ARG A 40 -8.46 2.59 -8.59
C ARG A 40 -9.05 3.36 -9.76
N MET A 41 -8.63 3.00 -10.97
CA MET A 41 -9.27 3.47 -12.19
C MET A 41 -10.58 2.71 -12.40
N ILE A 42 -11.66 3.45 -12.66
CA ILE A 42 -12.97 2.93 -13.06
C ILE A 42 -13.20 3.35 -14.50
N GLU A 43 -13.51 2.40 -15.37
CA GLU A 43 -13.80 2.69 -16.76
C GLU A 43 -15.01 3.62 -16.88
N ASN A 44 -14.84 4.75 -17.56
CA ASN A 44 -15.86 5.79 -17.74
C ASN A 44 -16.42 6.41 -16.43
N GLY A 45 -15.71 6.28 -15.31
CA GLY A 45 -16.10 6.81 -14.01
C GLY A 45 -15.02 7.67 -13.34
N PRO A 46 -15.33 8.32 -12.21
CA PRO A 46 -14.31 8.94 -11.38
C PRO A 46 -13.35 7.86 -10.85
N HIS A 47 -12.10 8.23 -10.66
CA HIS A 47 -11.15 7.36 -9.97
C HIS A 47 -11.49 7.32 -8.48
N GLU A 48 -11.33 6.16 -7.84
CA GLU A 48 -11.43 6.02 -6.39
C GLU A 48 -10.03 6.09 -5.78
N ASN A 49 -9.89 6.85 -4.69
CA ASN A 49 -8.64 7.00 -3.97
C ASN A 49 -8.73 6.34 -2.59
N GLY A 50 -7.67 5.63 -2.22
CA GLY A 50 -7.43 5.11 -0.89
C GLY A 50 -6.15 5.70 -0.32
N THR A 51 -6.08 5.86 0.99
CA THR A 51 -4.86 6.33 1.66
C THR A 51 -4.65 5.55 2.95
N ILE A 52 -3.42 5.10 3.15
CA ILE A 52 -2.95 4.56 4.43
C ILE A 52 -1.89 5.50 4.98
N PHE A 53 -2.05 5.85 6.25
CA PHE A 53 -1.01 6.43 7.07
C PHE A 53 -0.26 5.33 7.81
N LYS A 54 1.06 5.40 7.82
CA LYS A 54 1.88 4.49 8.62
C LYS A 54 3.01 5.22 9.33
N THR A 55 3.15 4.94 10.62
CA THR A 55 4.32 5.33 11.40
C THR A 55 5.41 4.27 11.21
N ILE A 56 6.63 4.72 10.93
CA ILE A 56 7.82 3.86 10.83
C ILE A 56 8.57 3.97 12.15
N LEU A 57 8.87 2.83 12.78
CA LEU A 57 9.67 2.80 14.00
C LEU A 57 11.16 2.99 13.67
N THR A 58 11.89 3.66 14.55
CA THR A 58 13.34 3.82 14.45
C THR A 58 13.98 2.44 14.37
N ASN A 59 14.61 2.12 13.23
CA ASN A 59 15.26 0.84 12.85
C ASN A 59 14.46 -0.11 11.95
N GLU A 60 13.20 0.16 11.62
CA GLU A 60 12.47 -0.64 10.63
C GLU A 60 13.06 -0.43 9.22
N LYS A 61 13.63 -1.50 8.64
CA LYS A 61 14.17 -1.49 7.27
C LYS A 61 13.13 -1.87 6.21
N SER A 62 11.99 -2.36 6.66
CA SER A 62 10.88 -2.75 5.81
C SER A 62 9.57 -2.59 6.55
N ILE A 63 8.52 -2.31 5.79
CA ILE A 63 7.15 -2.25 6.28
C ILE A 63 6.25 -3.16 5.47
N THR A 64 5.28 -3.76 6.15
CA THR A 64 4.22 -4.55 5.53
C THR A 64 2.90 -3.82 5.64
N ILE A 65 2.15 -3.72 4.55
CA ILE A 65 0.85 -3.06 4.46
C ILE A 65 -0.16 -4.10 3.97
N GLN A 66 -1.32 -4.15 4.62
CA GLN A 66 -2.45 -4.96 4.20
C GLN A 66 -3.51 -4.05 3.59
N TRP A 67 -3.94 -4.35 2.37
CA TRP A 67 -4.91 -3.54 1.63
C TRP A 67 -6.00 -4.40 1.01
N SER A 68 -7.22 -4.24 1.49
CA SER A 68 -8.37 -5.07 1.11
C SER A 68 -9.01 -4.67 -0.21
N TYR A 69 -8.88 -3.41 -0.62
CA TYR A 69 -9.66 -2.87 -1.73
C TYR A 69 -8.94 -3.01 -3.09
N PRO A 70 -9.69 -3.11 -4.20
CA PRO A 70 -9.09 -3.08 -5.52
C PRO A 70 -8.40 -1.75 -5.83
N PHE A 71 -7.24 -1.82 -6.48
CA PHE A 71 -6.46 -0.66 -6.93
C PHE A 71 -5.67 -1.01 -8.20
N HIS A 72 -5.23 0.01 -8.93
CA HIS A 72 -4.44 -0.12 -10.16
C HIS A 72 -3.05 0.53 -10.01
N VAL A 73 -2.97 1.57 -9.17
CA VAL A 73 -1.72 2.28 -8.89
C VAL A 73 -1.56 2.38 -7.38
N ALA A 74 -0.35 2.15 -6.89
CA ALA A 74 0.02 2.53 -5.54
C ALA A 74 1.35 3.30 -5.54
N PHE A 75 1.43 4.34 -4.73
CA PHE A 75 2.64 5.12 -4.54
C PHE A 75 2.78 5.56 -3.10
N LEU A 76 4.03 5.78 -2.71
CA LEU A 76 4.48 6.16 -1.39
C LEU A 76 4.84 7.64 -1.37
N ASP A 77 4.50 8.31 -0.28
CA ASP A 77 4.83 9.72 -0.01
C ASP A 77 5.50 9.82 1.36
N PHE A 78 6.70 10.38 1.38
CA PHE A 78 7.54 10.57 2.57
C PHE A 78 7.29 11.89 3.32
N PHE A 79 6.17 12.57 3.04
CA PHE A 79 5.98 13.99 3.33
C PHE A 79 6.89 14.87 2.46
N ASP A 80 6.42 16.09 2.18
CA ASP A 80 7.12 17.07 1.34
C ASP A 80 7.25 16.69 -0.15
N LYS A 81 6.25 15.97 -0.69
CA LYS A 81 6.10 15.66 -2.14
C LYS A 81 7.20 14.77 -2.73
N ASN A 82 7.87 13.97 -1.90
CA ASN A 82 8.77 12.92 -2.36
C ASN A 82 7.96 11.65 -2.65
N TYR A 83 7.67 11.42 -3.94
CA TYR A 83 6.82 10.32 -4.38
C TYR A 83 7.60 9.16 -4.97
N TYR A 84 7.32 7.94 -4.48
CA TYR A 84 7.91 6.72 -4.98
C TYR A 84 6.84 5.76 -5.51
N LEU A 85 7.00 5.34 -6.77
CA LEU A 85 6.07 4.40 -7.37
C LEU A 85 6.27 2.99 -6.80
N ILE A 86 5.19 2.44 -6.22
CA ILE A 86 5.18 1.06 -5.72
C ILE A 86 4.83 0.11 -6.87
N ILE A 87 3.70 0.35 -7.53
CA ILE A 87 3.19 -0.51 -8.60
C ILE A 87 2.21 0.22 -9.53
N VAL A 88 2.21 -0.19 -10.79
CA VAL A 88 1.13 0.05 -11.76
C VAL A 88 0.76 -1.29 -12.37
N HIS A 89 -0.51 -1.65 -12.38
CA HIS A 89 -1.00 -2.86 -13.04
C HIS A 89 -2.32 -2.61 -13.75
N ASN A 90 -2.44 -3.15 -14.97
CA ASN A 90 -3.59 -2.92 -15.85
C ASN A 90 -4.81 -3.77 -15.48
N LYS A 91 -4.61 -4.88 -14.76
CA LYS A 91 -5.69 -5.78 -14.33
C LYS A 91 -5.53 -6.09 -12.86
N TYR A 92 -6.50 -5.68 -12.06
CA TYR A 92 -6.56 -6.01 -10.65
C TYR A 92 -6.57 -7.53 -10.45
N LYS A 93 -5.73 -8.00 -9.52
CA LYS A 93 -5.75 -9.35 -8.97
C LYS A 93 -5.89 -9.24 -7.46
N SER A 94 -6.80 -10.01 -6.88
CA SER A 94 -6.98 -10.08 -5.42
C SER A 94 -5.90 -10.96 -4.78
N SER A 95 -5.64 -10.70 -3.49
CA SER A 95 -4.78 -11.52 -2.64
C SER A 95 -3.34 -11.63 -3.16
N ILE A 96 -2.83 -10.53 -3.72
CA ILE A 96 -1.46 -10.47 -4.25
C ILE A 96 -0.44 -10.02 -3.20
N THR A 97 0.77 -10.55 -3.33
CA THR A 97 1.94 -10.07 -2.58
C THR A 97 2.83 -9.24 -3.50
N ILE A 98 3.01 -7.97 -3.16
CA ILE A 98 3.87 -7.03 -3.89
C ILE A 98 5.10 -6.76 -3.02
N ILE A 99 6.29 -7.04 -3.55
CA ILE A 99 7.56 -6.75 -2.88
C ILE A 99 8.25 -5.64 -3.67
N ARG A 100 8.52 -4.51 -3.02
CA ARG A 100 9.18 -3.37 -3.63
C ARG A 100 10.35 -2.90 -2.78
N LYS A 101 11.47 -2.62 -3.42
CA LYS A 101 12.58 -1.88 -2.83
C LYS A 101 12.51 -0.44 -3.30
N ILE A 102 12.47 0.49 -2.36
CA ILE A 102 12.51 1.92 -2.62
C ILE A 102 13.97 2.35 -2.68
N THR A 103 14.33 3.07 -3.73
CA THR A 103 15.66 3.62 -3.97
C THR A 103 15.56 5.13 -4.17
N PRO A 104 16.65 5.89 -3.93
CA PRO A 104 16.70 7.33 -4.18
C PRO A 104 16.31 7.72 -5.61
#